data_AF-A0A1R3U1Y6-F1
#
_entry.id   AF-A0A1R3U1Y6-F1
#
_cell.length_a   1.000
_cell.length_b   1.000
_cell.length_c   1.000
_cell.angle_alpha   90.00
_cell.angle_beta   90.00
_cell.angle_gamma   90.00
#
_symmetry.space_group_name_H-M   'P 1'
#
loop_
_entity.id
_entity.type
_entity.pdbx_description
1 polymer ?
#
loop_
_entity_poly.entity_id
_entity_poly.type
_entity_poly.pdbx_seq_one_letter_code
_entity_poly.pdbx_strand_id
1 'polypeptide(L)'
;MTSSKLIDDLLSDRTYHIEFNGHLTNHAKHAVVALARLGAAPEAIKRYYDNYAIETPYGFGLEQPRPPRVPISKENWRDFLGQRSHFASYCEFFDGQTEIYGLDSVLREYLPELLPGWVGAFTHATIHLGWGLDIESRWMVIEGLAYMAFAYVSCHPERAEATRGERGDNAVNSLFEIVDQWEKQRLGEWVENFLRQPAEPDGIHPELQRSGLQFRIARILSVGHPLIYQLPAWSFETEPRWDELYYLVTLLYLSQPGDFVILHLITSLHAMEQIADAASPEIRNNVAQCFWIGMLGVIFAERLFVKRSKLQALHKLFHSSVDDVTARHSADDWANIVGRAFEEEEEHNPKLVYVLKRLWERTGGRTIYRAAAGQFTATPDLPPSFEQPATE
;
A
#
# COMPACT_ATOMS: atom_id res chain seq x y z
N MET A 1 30.73 6.48 10.01
CA MET A 1 29.63 6.92 9.11
C MET A 1 28.66 7.72 9.96
N THR A 2 28.12 8.85 9.49
CA THR A 2 27.00 9.50 10.19
C THR A 2 25.75 8.61 10.08
N SER A 3 24.84 8.70 11.05
CA SER A 3 23.58 7.94 11.04
C SER A 3 22.79 8.19 9.74
N SER A 4 22.66 9.44 9.28
CA SER A 4 21.94 9.73 8.03
C SER A 4 22.61 9.10 6.81
N LYS A 5 23.95 9.18 6.69
CA LYS A 5 24.67 8.58 5.55
C LYS A 5 24.43 7.08 5.45
N LEU A 6 24.40 6.36 6.57
CA LEU A 6 24.11 4.93 6.56
C LEU A 6 22.72 4.64 6.00
N ILE A 7 21.71 5.39 6.44
CA ILE A 7 20.33 5.23 5.97
C ILE A 7 20.24 5.57 4.48
N ASP A 8 20.86 6.66 4.05
CA ASP A 8 20.89 7.08 2.64
C ASP A 8 21.54 6.01 1.75
N ASP A 9 22.63 5.38 2.21
CA ASP A 9 23.33 4.31 1.50
C ASP A 9 22.46 3.03 1.40
N LEU A 10 21.75 2.65 2.47
CA LEU A 10 20.82 1.50 2.46
C LEU A 10 19.63 1.72 1.53
N LEU A 11 19.08 2.93 1.50
CA LEU A 11 17.97 3.29 0.63
C LEU A 11 18.39 3.44 -0.84
N SER A 12 19.67 3.69 -1.08
CA SER A 12 20.27 3.77 -2.42
C SER A 12 20.86 2.45 -2.90
N ASP A 13 20.79 1.38 -2.09
CA ASP A 13 21.31 0.06 -2.45
C ASP A 13 20.60 -0.51 -3.69
N ARG A 14 21.37 -1.09 -4.59
CA ARG A 14 20.95 -1.68 -5.88
C ARG A 14 21.36 -3.16 -6.01
N THR A 15 21.87 -3.76 -4.95
CA THR A 15 22.39 -5.13 -4.94
C THR A 15 21.31 -6.21 -5.02
N TYR A 16 20.04 -5.84 -4.80
CA TYR A 16 18.90 -6.75 -4.82
C TYR A 16 17.81 -6.30 -5.79
N HIS A 17 17.10 -7.27 -6.35
CA HIS A 17 15.91 -7.03 -7.15
C HIS A 17 14.75 -6.52 -6.26
N ILE A 18 13.79 -5.81 -6.86
CA ILE A 18 12.61 -5.26 -6.17
C ILE A 18 11.64 -6.35 -5.69
N GLU A 19 11.78 -7.56 -6.24
CA GLU A 19 10.99 -8.75 -5.92
C GLU A 19 11.86 -10.00 -5.91
N PHE A 20 11.43 -11.03 -5.18
CA PHE A 20 12.07 -12.33 -5.09
C PHE A 20 11.02 -13.46 -5.12
N ASN A 21 11.48 -14.68 -5.39
CA ASN A 21 10.67 -15.89 -5.55
C ASN A 21 9.39 -15.69 -6.41
N GLY A 22 9.54 -15.00 -7.54
CA GLY A 22 8.44 -14.56 -8.40
C GLY A 22 8.04 -13.13 -8.07
N HIS A 23 6.97 -12.97 -7.30
CA HIS A 23 6.33 -11.68 -7.05
C HIS A 23 6.25 -11.27 -5.57
N LEU A 24 7.04 -11.91 -4.70
CA LEU A 24 7.18 -11.43 -3.32
C LEU A 24 7.99 -10.14 -3.32
N THR A 25 7.48 -9.11 -2.67
CA THR A 25 8.12 -7.79 -2.64
C THR A 25 9.35 -7.82 -1.74
N ASN A 26 10.43 -7.16 -2.16
CA ASN A 26 11.55 -6.84 -1.27
C ASN A 26 11.19 -5.67 -0.35
N HIS A 27 11.02 -5.93 0.95
CA HIS A 27 10.60 -4.91 1.93
C HIS A 27 11.73 -4.15 2.62
N ALA A 28 12.99 -4.48 2.33
CA ALA A 28 14.13 -4.00 3.09
C ALA A 28 14.15 -2.46 3.25
N LYS A 29 13.88 -1.73 2.16
CA LYS A 29 13.84 -0.26 2.19
C LYS A 29 12.66 0.30 2.98
N HIS A 30 11.49 -0.34 2.91
CA HIS A 30 10.34 0.08 3.71
C HIS A 30 10.61 -0.08 5.21
N ALA A 31 11.26 -1.18 5.61
CA ALA A 31 11.65 -1.41 6.99
C ALA A 31 12.74 -0.43 7.45
N VAL A 32 13.74 -0.13 6.61
CA VAL A 32 14.75 0.91 6.90
C VAL A 32 14.08 2.26 7.19
N VAL A 33 13.12 2.69 6.35
CA VAL A 33 12.36 3.93 6.59
C VAL A 33 11.61 3.87 7.92
N ALA A 34 10.83 2.81 8.16
CA ALA A 34 10.03 2.67 9.38
C ALA A 34 10.89 2.69 10.64
N LEU A 35 11.93 1.86 10.69
CA LEU A 35 12.82 1.75 11.85
C LEU A 35 13.58 3.06 12.09
N ALA A 36 14.07 3.72 11.04
CA ALA A 36 14.72 5.03 11.16
C ALA A 36 13.76 6.10 11.72
N ARG A 37 12.53 6.18 11.20
CA ARG A 37 11.51 7.14 11.65
C ARG A 37 11.00 6.85 13.06
N LEU A 38 11.06 5.60 13.50
CA LEU A 38 10.77 5.19 14.88
C LEU A 38 11.94 5.43 15.84
N GLY A 39 13.12 5.78 15.34
CA GLY A 39 14.30 6.11 16.16
C GLY A 39 15.16 4.90 16.53
N ALA A 40 15.11 3.80 15.76
CA ALA A 40 16.01 2.68 15.95
C ALA A 40 17.48 3.10 15.76
N ALA A 41 18.38 2.44 16.50
CA ALA A 41 19.81 2.70 16.34
C ALA A 41 20.30 2.32 14.92
N PRO A 42 21.19 3.10 14.29
CA PRO A 42 21.68 2.84 12.94
C PRO A 42 22.24 1.42 12.77
N GLU A 43 22.93 0.90 13.79
CA GLU A 43 23.50 -0.45 13.78
C GLU A 43 22.40 -1.52 13.81
N ALA A 44 21.27 -1.27 14.47
CA ALA A 44 20.12 -2.17 14.47
C ALA A 44 19.46 -2.21 13.10
N ILE A 45 19.29 -1.06 12.46
CA ILE A 45 18.74 -0.95 11.11
C ILE A 45 19.63 -1.69 10.09
N LYS A 46 20.95 -1.51 10.18
CA LYS A 46 21.90 -2.22 9.33
C LYS A 46 21.85 -3.73 9.53
N ARG A 47 21.79 -4.20 10.79
CA ARG A 47 21.65 -5.63 11.10
C ARG A 47 20.35 -6.20 10.55
N TYR A 48 19.23 -5.49 10.71
CA TYR A 48 17.95 -5.89 10.14
C TYR A 48 18.06 -6.05 8.62
N TYR A 49 18.60 -5.04 7.93
CA TYR A 49 18.78 -5.07 6.48
C TYR A 49 19.64 -6.25 6.03
N ASP A 50 20.79 -6.46 6.66
CA ASP A 50 21.72 -7.54 6.32
C ASP A 50 21.09 -8.93 6.54
N ASN A 51 20.34 -9.12 7.64
CA ASN A 51 19.68 -10.38 7.94
C ASN A 51 18.51 -10.64 6.97
N TYR A 52 17.67 -9.63 6.72
CA TYR A 52 16.55 -9.73 5.79
C TYR A 52 17.00 -10.10 4.38
N ALA A 53 18.16 -9.57 3.96
CA ALA A 53 18.75 -9.90 2.67
C ALA A 53 19.17 -11.37 2.55
N ILE A 54 19.60 -11.99 3.65
CA ILE A 54 19.99 -13.41 3.72
C ILE A 54 18.76 -14.31 3.76
N GLU A 55 17.78 -13.97 4.60
CA GLU A 55 16.56 -14.75 4.79
C GLU A 55 15.43 -13.83 5.25
N THR A 56 14.44 -13.67 4.39
CA THR A 56 13.19 -12.96 4.69
C THR A 56 12.28 -13.82 5.58
N PRO A 57 11.23 -13.26 6.21
CA PRO A 57 10.25 -14.05 6.98
C PRO A 57 9.54 -15.15 6.18
N TYR A 58 9.63 -15.10 4.85
CA TYR A 58 9.14 -16.14 3.95
C TYR A 58 10.11 -17.31 3.74
N GLY A 59 11.30 -17.28 4.35
CA GLY A 59 12.32 -18.35 4.25
C GLY A 59 13.17 -18.30 2.98
N PHE A 60 13.22 -17.15 2.29
CA PHE A 60 14.01 -16.95 1.08
C PHE A 60 14.94 -15.75 1.23
N GLY A 61 16.16 -15.85 0.71
CA GLY A 61 17.04 -14.68 0.56
C GLY A 61 16.62 -13.80 -0.62
N LEU A 62 17.05 -12.54 -0.60
CA LEU A 62 16.78 -11.61 -1.68
C LEU A 62 17.55 -11.99 -2.97
N GLU A 63 16.89 -11.79 -4.10
CA GLU A 63 17.47 -12.08 -5.41
C GLU A 63 18.36 -10.95 -5.92
N GLN A 64 19.35 -11.31 -6.75
CA GLN A 64 20.20 -10.33 -7.45
C GLN A 64 19.38 -9.54 -8.49
N PRO A 65 19.77 -8.28 -8.79
CA PRO A 65 19.12 -7.47 -9.81
C PRO A 65 19.20 -8.15 -11.18
N ARG A 66 18.11 -8.04 -11.93
CA ARG A 66 18.04 -8.52 -13.32
C ARG A 66 18.51 -7.39 -14.24
N PRO A 67 19.35 -7.68 -15.26
CA PRO A 67 19.83 -6.65 -16.18
C PRO A 67 18.68 -6.08 -17.02
N PRO A 68 18.81 -4.84 -17.53
CA PRO A 68 17.84 -4.27 -18.46
C PRO A 68 17.72 -5.16 -19.71
N ARG A 69 16.47 -5.46 -20.12
CA ARG A 69 16.19 -6.33 -21.26
C ARG A 69 15.96 -5.55 -22.56
N VAL A 70 15.33 -4.38 -22.45
CA VAL A 70 14.97 -3.49 -23.56
C VAL A 70 15.19 -2.03 -23.19
N PRO A 71 15.55 -1.14 -24.12
CA PRO A 71 15.52 0.30 -23.87
C PRO A 71 14.08 0.80 -23.77
N ILE A 72 13.76 1.46 -22.65
CA ILE A 72 12.49 2.16 -22.46
C ILE A 72 12.67 3.65 -22.74
N SER A 73 11.69 4.24 -23.42
CA SER A 73 11.64 5.61 -23.93
C SER A 73 10.26 6.21 -23.69
N LYS A 74 10.13 7.52 -23.93
CA LYS A 74 8.85 8.22 -23.79
C LYS A 74 7.77 7.66 -24.73
N GLU A 75 8.18 7.10 -25.86
CA GLU A 75 7.31 6.60 -26.91
C GLU A 75 6.79 5.19 -26.62
N ASN A 76 7.55 4.34 -25.93
CA ASN A 76 7.26 2.90 -25.79
C ASN A 76 7.06 2.42 -24.34
N TRP A 77 7.23 3.25 -23.31
CA TRP A 77 7.13 2.79 -21.92
C TRP A 77 5.79 2.12 -21.59
N ARG A 78 4.69 2.54 -22.23
CA ARG A 78 3.35 1.96 -22.05
C ARG A 78 3.25 0.52 -22.53
N ASP A 79 4.05 0.14 -23.53
CA ASP A 79 4.02 -1.18 -24.14
C ASP A 79 4.40 -2.27 -23.12
N PHE A 80 5.10 -1.91 -22.04
CA PHE A 80 5.65 -2.82 -21.04
C PHE A 80 4.92 -2.77 -19.68
N LEU A 81 3.79 -2.08 -19.58
CA LEU A 81 3.07 -1.94 -18.31
C LEU A 81 2.59 -3.29 -17.78
N GLY A 82 2.85 -3.56 -16.50
CA GLY A 82 2.37 -4.76 -15.80
C GLY A 82 3.00 -6.08 -16.27
N GLN A 83 4.00 -6.04 -17.17
CA GLN A 83 4.66 -7.25 -17.69
C GLN A 83 5.68 -7.87 -16.75
N ARG A 84 6.06 -7.19 -15.66
CA ARG A 84 6.93 -7.71 -14.60
C ARG A 84 8.29 -8.29 -15.03
N SER A 85 8.82 -7.85 -16.17
CA SER A 85 10.10 -8.33 -16.73
C SER A 85 11.13 -7.21 -17.00
N HIS A 86 10.71 -5.95 -16.87
CA HIS A 86 11.47 -4.77 -17.33
C HIS A 86 11.84 -3.78 -16.21
N PHE A 87 11.99 -4.23 -14.96
CA PHE A 87 12.23 -3.34 -13.82
C PHE A 87 13.48 -2.46 -13.99
N ALA A 88 14.63 -3.06 -14.31
CA ALA A 88 15.87 -2.31 -14.52
C ALA A 88 15.77 -1.32 -15.70
N SER A 89 15.10 -1.72 -16.79
CA SER A 89 14.82 -0.84 -17.93
C SER A 89 13.98 0.38 -17.55
N TYR A 90 12.97 0.20 -16.68
CA TYR A 90 12.19 1.31 -16.16
C TYR A 90 13.01 2.19 -15.19
N CYS A 91 13.87 1.60 -14.37
CA CYS A 91 14.77 2.37 -13.50
C CYS A 91 15.68 3.28 -14.32
N GLU A 92 16.33 2.76 -15.36
CA GLU A 92 17.18 3.57 -16.26
C GLU A 92 16.38 4.69 -16.93
N PHE A 93 15.17 4.39 -17.38
CA PHE A 93 14.29 5.38 -17.98
C PHE A 93 13.92 6.50 -17.01
N PHE A 94 13.38 6.19 -15.83
CA PHE A 94 12.94 7.21 -14.86
C PHE A 94 14.10 7.96 -14.21
N ASP A 95 15.26 7.31 -14.01
CA ASP A 95 16.50 7.97 -13.60
C ASP A 95 16.89 9.03 -14.62
N GLY A 96 16.98 8.66 -15.91
CA GLY A 96 17.29 9.58 -16.99
C GLY A 96 16.27 10.70 -17.19
N GLN A 97 14.96 10.41 -17.10
CA GLN A 97 13.92 11.45 -17.15
C GLN A 97 14.07 12.44 -15.99
N THR A 98 14.37 11.94 -14.79
CA THR A 98 14.53 12.78 -13.59
C THR A 98 15.79 13.65 -13.67
N GLU A 99 16.89 13.14 -14.24
CA GLU A 99 18.11 13.92 -14.49
C GLU A 99 17.89 15.07 -15.47
N ILE A 100 17.10 14.85 -16.53
CA ILE A 100 16.87 15.85 -17.59
C ILE A 100 15.82 16.89 -17.17
N TYR A 101 14.71 16.46 -16.59
CA TYR A 101 13.52 17.29 -16.39
C TYR A 101 13.21 17.64 -14.94
N GLY A 102 13.89 17.01 -13.98
CA GLY A 102 13.60 17.10 -12.55
C GLY A 102 12.38 16.28 -12.13
N LEU A 103 12.33 15.93 -10.85
CA LEU A 103 11.32 15.03 -10.29
C LEU A 103 9.88 15.56 -10.49
N ASP A 104 9.62 16.84 -10.20
CA ASP A 104 8.29 17.43 -10.32
C ASP A 104 7.71 17.31 -11.74
N SER A 105 8.55 17.49 -12.76
CA SER A 105 8.15 17.35 -14.16
C SER A 105 7.85 15.90 -14.52
N VAL A 106 8.66 14.96 -14.02
CA VAL A 106 8.44 13.51 -14.19
C VAL A 106 7.15 13.09 -13.50
N LEU A 107 6.92 13.49 -12.26
CA LEU A 107 5.68 13.19 -11.53
C LEU A 107 4.46 13.73 -12.29
N ARG A 108 4.51 14.99 -12.76
CA ARG A 108 3.41 15.59 -13.53
C ARG A 108 3.12 14.85 -14.84
N GLU A 109 4.15 14.36 -15.53
CA GLU A 109 4.02 13.67 -16.81
C GLU A 109 3.48 12.23 -16.65
N TYR A 110 4.01 11.47 -15.69
CA TYR A 110 3.80 10.01 -15.64
C TYR A 110 2.80 9.55 -14.57
N LEU A 111 2.65 10.28 -13.45
CA LEU A 111 1.68 9.89 -12.41
C LEU A 111 0.24 9.75 -12.90
N PRO A 112 -0.31 10.61 -13.78
CA PRO A 112 -1.70 10.47 -14.22
C PRO A 112 -2.06 9.09 -14.78
N GLU A 113 -1.09 8.43 -15.41
CA GLU A 113 -1.28 7.10 -16.01
C GLU A 113 -0.78 5.96 -15.13
N LEU A 114 0.19 6.20 -14.24
CA LEU A 114 0.65 5.21 -13.27
C LEU A 114 -0.28 5.08 -12.06
N LEU A 115 -0.87 6.17 -11.59
CA LEU A 115 -1.70 6.22 -10.39
C LEU A 115 -2.89 5.23 -10.38
N PRO A 116 -3.62 5.01 -11.49
CA PRO A 116 -4.63 3.95 -11.53
C PRO A 116 -4.06 2.57 -11.18
N GLY A 117 -2.77 2.33 -11.43
CA GLY A 117 -2.05 1.09 -11.16
C GLY A 117 -1.70 0.82 -9.70
N TRP A 118 -2.10 1.68 -8.76
CA TRP A 118 -1.57 1.69 -7.39
C TRP A 118 -1.78 0.40 -6.58
N VAL A 119 -2.73 -0.44 -6.99
CA VAL A 119 -3.00 -1.75 -6.34
C VAL A 119 -1.97 -2.80 -6.74
N GLY A 120 -1.18 -2.54 -7.80
CA GLY A 120 -0.10 -3.37 -8.29
C GLY A 120 0.90 -3.80 -7.22
N ALA A 121 1.43 -5.02 -7.35
CA ALA A 121 2.28 -5.67 -6.35
C ALA A 121 1.67 -5.67 -4.94
N PHE A 122 0.35 -5.83 -4.82
CA PHE A 122 -0.36 -5.68 -3.55
C PHE A 122 -0.06 -4.36 -2.83
N THR A 123 -0.15 -3.25 -3.57
CA THR A 123 0.13 -1.88 -3.14
C THR A 123 1.59 -1.54 -2.86
N HIS A 124 2.51 -2.50 -2.93
CA HIS A 124 3.91 -2.28 -2.60
C HIS A 124 4.62 -1.29 -3.51
N ALA A 125 4.28 -1.27 -4.80
CA ALA A 125 4.81 -0.28 -5.72
C ALA A 125 4.48 1.16 -5.27
N THR A 126 3.24 1.37 -4.84
CA THR A 126 2.76 2.65 -4.31
C THR A 126 3.44 2.99 -2.99
N ILE A 127 3.52 2.02 -2.07
CA ILE A 127 4.23 2.17 -0.80
C ILE A 127 5.66 2.63 -1.05
N HIS A 128 6.36 1.98 -1.98
CA HIS A 128 7.75 2.30 -2.31
C HIS A 128 7.91 3.74 -2.80
N LEU A 129 7.06 4.17 -3.74
CA LEU A 129 7.08 5.53 -4.28
C LEU A 129 6.74 6.57 -3.22
N GLY A 130 5.59 6.44 -2.55
CA GLY A 130 5.11 7.44 -1.60
C GLY A 130 6.02 7.57 -0.37
N TRP A 131 6.61 6.46 0.09
CA TRP A 131 7.55 6.50 1.21
C TRP A 131 8.90 7.08 0.77
N GLY A 132 9.35 6.80 -0.45
CA GLY A 132 10.52 7.47 -1.04
C GLY A 132 10.35 8.99 -1.10
N LEU A 133 9.14 9.47 -1.41
CA LEU A 133 8.79 10.89 -1.39
C LEU A 133 8.81 11.47 0.04
N ASP A 134 8.20 10.80 1.02
CA ASP A 134 8.15 11.21 2.45
C ASP A 134 9.53 11.43 3.08
N ILE A 135 10.52 10.67 2.62
CA ILE A 135 11.89 10.71 3.13
C ILE A 135 12.88 11.32 2.13
N GLU A 136 12.39 11.86 1.01
CA GLU A 136 13.17 12.51 -0.04
C GLU A 136 14.33 11.66 -0.60
N SER A 137 14.18 10.33 -0.65
CA SER A 137 15.18 9.43 -1.24
C SER A 137 15.02 9.34 -2.74
N ARG A 138 15.92 10.02 -3.47
CA ARG A 138 15.95 10.06 -4.94
C ARG A 138 15.87 8.66 -5.56
N TRP A 139 16.69 7.72 -5.10
CA TRP A 139 16.76 6.40 -5.73
C TRP A 139 15.52 5.55 -5.42
N MET A 140 15.00 5.59 -4.19
CA MET A 140 13.76 4.91 -3.83
C MET A 140 12.56 5.46 -4.61
N VAL A 141 12.54 6.77 -4.91
CA VAL A 141 11.52 7.38 -5.79
C VAL A 141 11.61 6.84 -7.23
N ILE A 142 12.83 6.70 -7.78
CA ILE A 142 13.04 6.12 -9.10
C ILE A 142 12.59 4.67 -9.15
N GLU A 143 12.98 3.87 -8.15
CA GLU A 143 12.50 2.48 -8.01
C GLU A 143 10.98 2.45 -7.87
N GLY A 144 10.38 3.38 -7.14
CA GLY A 144 8.93 3.48 -6.96
C GLY A 144 8.18 3.75 -8.27
N LEU A 145 8.63 4.72 -9.06
CA LEU A 145 8.08 4.98 -10.39
C LEU A 145 8.23 3.76 -11.32
N ALA A 146 9.42 3.14 -11.31
CA ALA A 146 9.68 1.93 -12.08
C ALA A 146 8.80 0.77 -11.63
N TYR A 147 8.58 0.63 -10.32
CA TYR A 147 7.81 -0.46 -9.75
C TYR A 147 6.32 -0.32 -10.06
N MET A 148 5.78 0.92 -10.01
CA MET A 148 4.41 1.23 -10.42
C MET A 148 4.14 0.83 -11.86
N ALA A 149 5.10 1.06 -12.77
CA ALA A 149 4.99 0.65 -14.17
C ALA A 149 5.16 -0.87 -14.35
N PHE A 150 6.17 -1.44 -13.67
CA PHE A 150 6.51 -2.86 -13.70
C PHE A 150 5.38 -3.77 -13.23
N ALA A 151 4.72 -3.41 -12.13
CA ALA A 151 3.68 -4.20 -11.46
C ALA A 151 2.26 -3.66 -11.67
N TYR A 152 2.06 -2.80 -12.66
CA TYR A 152 0.82 -2.09 -12.91
C TYR A 152 -0.42 -3.00 -12.93
N VAL A 153 -1.39 -2.69 -12.06
CA VAL A 153 -2.74 -3.29 -12.06
C VAL A 153 -3.76 -2.18 -11.85
N SER A 154 -4.49 -1.83 -12.91
CA SER A 154 -5.44 -0.72 -12.87
C SER A 154 -6.59 -1.00 -11.89
N CYS A 155 -6.91 -0.02 -11.05
CA CYS A 155 -8.15 0.02 -10.29
C CYS A 155 -9.33 0.55 -11.12
N HIS A 156 -9.12 0.89 -12.39
CA HIS A 156 -10.14 1.33 -13.34
C HIS A 156 -10.93 2.61 -12.94
N PRO A 157 -10.26 3.72 -12.58
CA PRO A 157 -10.94 4.96 -12.20
C PRO A 157 -11.76 5.58 -13.34
N GLU A 158 -11.51 5.21 -14.60
CA GLU A 158 -12.33 5.61 -15.75
C GLU A 158 -13.78 5.11 -15.68
N ARG A 159 -14.06 4.09 -14.85
CA ARG A 159 -15.41 3.56 -14.61
C ARG A 159 -16.16 4.30 -13.49
N ALA A 160 -15.50 5.24 -12.81
CA ALA A 160 -16.06 5.94 -11.67
C ALA A 160 -17.22 6.85 -12.06
N GLU A 161 -18.31 6.77 -11.30
CA GLU A 161 -19.48 7.63 -11.43
C GLU A 161 -19.82 8.26 -10.08
N ALA A 162 -20.17 9.54 -10.07
CA ALA A 162 -20.63 10.19 -8.85
C ALA A 162 -22.02 9.65 -8.44
N THR A 163 -22.16 9.28 -7.17
CA THR A 163 -23.47 8.97 -6.59
C THR A 163 -24.41 10.17 -6.68
N ARG A 164 -25.65 9.95 -7.16
CA ARG A 164 -26.69 10.99 -7.21
C ARG A 164 -27.46 11.04 -5.88
N GLY A 165 -27.32 12.12 -5.11
CA GLY A 165 -28.08 12.39 -3.87
C GLY A 165 -27.22 12.45 -2.60
N GLU A 166 -27.84 12.78 -1.45
CA GLU A 166 -27.21 12.91 -0.12
C GLU A 166 -26.84 11.55 0.52
N ARG A 167 -26.14 10.66 -0.20
CA ARG A 167 -25.64 9.39 0.37
C ARG A 167 -24.21 9.56 0.86
N GLY A 168 -23.92 9.06 2.07
CA GLY A 168 -22.60 9.10 2.69
C GLY A 168 -21.97 10.50 2.77
N ASP A 169 -22.39 11.30 3.74
CA ASP A 169 -21.85 12.64 4.06
C ASP A 169 -20.35 12.66 4.42
N ASN A 170 -19.83 11.52 4.87
CA ASN A 170 -18.43 11.30 5.23
C ASN A 170 -18.00 9.85 4.90
N ALA A 171 -16.69 9.60 4.90
CA ALA A 171 -16.13 8.32 4.50
C ALA A 171 -16.68 7.14 5.33
N VAL A 172 -16.84 7.31 6.64
CA VAL A 172 -17.33 6.25 7.56
C VAL A 172 -18.78 5.87 7.25
N ASN A 173 -19.64 6.86 7.02
CA ASN A 173 -21.04 6.60 6.66
C ASN A 173 -21.14 5.95 5.27
N SER A 174 -20.31 6.36 4.31
CA SER A 174 -20.21 5.67 3.02
C SER A 174 -19.84 4.19 3.19
N LEU A 175 -18.90 3.85 4.09
CA LEU A 175 -18.56 2.46 4.39
C LEU A 175 -19.74 1.68 5.01
N PHE A 176 -20.49 2.29 5.93
CA PHE A 176 -21.66 1.65 6.53
C PHE A 176 -22.73 1.31 5.48
N GLU A 177 -22.97 2.22 4.54
CA GLU A 177 -23.89 1.97 3.43
C GLU A 177 -23.40 0.84 2.52
N ILE A 178 -22.10 0.80 2.19
CA ILE A 178 -21.52 -0.28 1.39
C ILE A 178 -21.65 -1.63 2.11
N VAL A 179 -21.42 -1.68 3.42
CA VAL A 179 -21.60 -2.90 4.23
C VAL A 179 -23.05 -3.39 4.19
N ASP A 180 -24.04 -2.49 4.32
CA ASP A 180 -25.45 -2.87 4.18
C ASP A 180 -25.74 -3.47 2.80
N GLN A 181 -25.22 -2.84 1.74
CA GLN A 181 -25.42 -3.32 0.37
C GLN A 181 -24.70 -4.66 0.13
N TRP A 182 -23.51 -4.84 0.70
CA TRP A 182 -22.75 -6.09 0.64
C TRP A 182 -23.56 -7.26 1.21
N GLU A 183 -24.16 -7.07 2.40
CA GLU A 183 -25.02 -8.08 3.03
C GLU A 183 -26.31 -8.29 2.22
N LYS A 184 -27.01 -7.21 1.87
CA LYS A 184 -28.30 -7.25 1.17
C LYS A 184 -28.21 -7.93 -0.21
N GLN A 185 -27.12 -7.69 -0.94
CA GLN A 185 -26.90 -8.24 -2.28
C GLN A 185 -26.13 -9.57 -2.27
N ARG A 186 -25.79 -10.11 -1.08
CA ARG A 186 -25.02 -11.36 -0.90
C ARG A 186 -23.71 -11.34 -1.70
N LEU A 187 -22.99 -10.23 -1.68
CA LEU A 187 -21.83 -10.03 -2.55
C LEU A 187 -20.65 -10.95 -2.24
N GLY A 188 -20.54 -11.45 -1.01
CA GLY A 188 -19.56 -12.48 -0.67
C GLY A 188 -19.72 -13.77 -1.48
N GLU A 189 -20.97 -14.18 -1.75
CA GLU A 189 -21.27 -15.34 -2.61
C GLU A 189 -21.02 -15.04 -4.09
N TRP A 190 -21.33 -13.81 -4.52
CA TRP A 190 -21.02 -13.36 -5.88
C TRP A 190 -19.51 -13.41 -6.15
N VAL A 191 -18.69 -12.87 -5.24
CA VAL A 191 -17.23 -12.93 -5.32
C VAL A 191 -16.74 -14.37 -5.37
N GLU A 192 -17.21 -15.22 -4.45
CA GLU A 192 -16.80 -16.62 -4.40
C GLU A 192 -17.13 -17.39 -5.68
N ASN A 193 -18.35 -17.20 -6.21
CA ASN A 193 -18.79 -17.83 -7.45
C ASN A 193 -18.00 -17.33 -8.66
N PHE A 194 -17.66 -16.05 -8.71
CA PHE A 194 -16.84 -15.48 -9.77
C PHE A 194 -15.41 -16.02 -9.74
N LEU A 195 -14.77 -16.02 -8.56
CA LEU A 195 -13.38 -16.45 -8.42
C LEU A 195 -13.18 -17.95 -8.71
N ARG A 196 -14.21 -18.78 -8.54
CA ARG A 196 -14.20 -20.21 -8.93
C ARG A 196 -14.19 -20.44 -10.44
N GLN A 197 -14.66 -19.47 -11.23
CA GLN A 197 -14.64 -19.61 -12.68
C GLN A 197 -13.20 -19.54 -13.19
N PRO A 198 -12.84 -20.31 -14.23
CA PRO A 198 -11.54 -20.20 -14.86
C PRO A 198 -11.32 -18.76 -15.32
N ALA A 199 -10.12 -18.23 -15.06
CA ALA A 199 -9.77 -16.91 -15.55
C ALA A 199 -9.42 -17.00 -17.04
N GLU A 200 -9.94 -16.07 -17.84
CA GLU A 200 -9.30 -15.76 -19.12
C GLU A 200 -8.01 -14.98 -18.80
N PRO A 201 -6.87 -15.33 -19.41
CA PRO A 201 -5.56 -14.78 -19.05
C PRO A 201 -5.35 -13.31 -19.49
N ASP A 202 -6.34 -12.67 -20.11
CA ASP A 202 -6.17 -11.38 -20.74
C ASP A 202 -5.84 -10.28 -19.71
N GLY A 203 -4.59 -9.81 -19.75
CA GLY A 203 -4.11 -8.64 -19.01
C GLY A 203 -3.70 -8.87 -17.55
N ILE A 204 -3.73 -10.11 -17.02
CA ILE A 204 -3.24 -10.43 -15.68
C ILE A 204 -2.00 -11.32 -15.78
N HIS A 205 -0.89 -10.87 -15.18
CA HIS A 205 0.36 -11.61 -15.19
C HIS A 205 0.20 -13.02 -14.55
N PRO A 206 0.65 -14.09 -15.23
CA PRO A 206 0.39 -15.48 -14.79
C PRO A 206 0.98 -15.82 -13.42
N GLU A 207 2.18 -15.29 -13.09
CA GLU A 207 2.82 -15.50 -11.78
C GLU A 207 1.92 -15.15 -10.59
N LEU A 208 1.00 -14.18 -10.72
CA LEU A 208 0.13 -13.76 -9.62
C LEU A 208 -0.75 -14.91 -9.10
N GLN A 209 -1.05 -15.90 -9.95
CA GLN A 209 -1.79 -17.10 -9.58
C GLN A 209 -1.10 -17.88 -8.47
N ARG A 210 0.24 -17.84 -8.36
CA ARG A 210 0.99 -18.55 -7.32
C ARG A 210 0.63 -18.06 -5.92
N SER A 211 0.34 -16.77 -5.70
CA SER A 211 -0.15 -16.30 -4.38
C SER A 211 -1.64 -16.40 -4.17
N GLY A 212 -2.43 -16.37 -5.25
CA GLY A 212 -3.87 -16.22 -5.17
C GLY A 212 -4.34 -14.81 -4.76
N LEU A 213 -3.73 -14.16 -3.75
CA LEU A 213 -4.16 -12.83 -3.25
C LEU A 213 -4.13 -11.76 -4.34
N GLN A 214 -2.95 -11.47 -4.91
CA GLN A 214 -2.81 -10.45 -5.95
C GLN A 214 -3.67 -10.76 -7.18
N PHE A 215 -3.80 -12.05 -7.51
CA PHE A 215 -4.64 -12.53 -8.61
C PHE A 215 -6.13 -12.29 -8.37
N ARG A 216 -6.65 -12.60 -7.17
CA ARG A 216 -8.06 -12.32 -6.82
C ARG A 216 -8.37 -10.84 -6.91
N ILE A 217 -7.48 -9.99 -6.40
CA ILE A 217 -7.63 -8.53 -6.45
C ILE A 217 -7.69 -8.05 -7.91
N ALA A 218 -6.72 -8.44 -8.74
CA ALA A 218 -6.70 -8.09 -10.16
C ALA A 218 -7.97 -8.54 -10.90
N ARG A 219 -8.47 -9.75 -10.60
CA ARG A 219 -9.71 -10.27 -11.19
C ARG A 219 -10.96 -9.51 -10.75
N ILE A 220 -11.06 -9.12 -9.47
CA ILE A 220 -12.21 -8.35 -9.00
C ILE A 220 -12.22 -6.94 -9.59
N LEU A 221 -11.05 -6.31 -9.70
CA LEU A 221 -10.93 -5.00 -10.35
C LEU A 221 -11.31 -5.07 -11.83
N SER A 222 -10.85 -6.11 -12.54
CA SER A 222 -11.13 -6.26 -13.98
C SER A 222 -12.62 -6.41 -14.28
N VAL A 223 -13.35 -7.25 -13.52
CA VAL A 223 -14.81 -7.40 -13.68
C VAL A 223 -15.58 -6.21 -13.12
N GLY A 224 -15.16 -5.71 -11.96
CA GLY A 224 -15.79 -4.59 -11.29
C GLY A 224 -17.15 -4.88 -10.66
N HIS A 225 -17.64 -3.92 -9.86
CA HIS A 225 -18.99 -3.91 -9.31
C HIS A 225 -19.47 -2.47 -9.13
N PRO A 226 -20.75 -2.11 -9.33
CA PRO A 226 -21.22 -0.74 -9.15
C PRO A 226 -20.88 -0.12 -7.79
N LEU A 227 -20.89 -0.89 -6.70
CA LEU A 227 -20.48 -0.38 -5.37
C LEU A 227 -19.01 0.02 -5.27
N ILE A 228 -18.13 -0.49 -6.14
CA ILE A 228 -16.72 -0.11 -6.19
C ILE A 228 -16.56 1.25 -6.89
N TYR A 229 -17.36 1.50 -7.94
CA TYR A 229 -17.19 2.64 -8.84
C TYR A 229 -18.21 3.77 -8.65
N GLN A 230 -19.29 3.54 -7.90
CA GLN A 230 -20.23 4.60 -7.50
C GLN A 230 -19.63 5.35 -6.32
N LEU A 231 -18.90 6.42 -6.64
CA LEU A 231 -18.11 7.17 -5.68
C LEU A 231 -18.98 8.12 -4.84
N PRO A 232 -18.69 8.26 -3.54
CA PRO A 232 -19.37 9.22 -2.69
C PRO A 232 -19.00 10.65 -3.07
N ALA A 233 -19.93 11.61 -2.88
CA ALA A 233 -19.74 12.99 -3.31
C ALA A 233 -18.47 13.65 -2.73
N TRP A 234 -18.13 13.35 -1.47
CA TRP A 234 -16.94 13.90 -0.80
C TRP A 234 -15.62 13.50 -1.50
N SER A 235 -15.60 12.42 -2.28
CA SER A 235 -14.39 11.99 -3.01
C SER A 235 -14.08 12.84 -4.25
N PHE A 236 -14.98 13.74 -4.64
CA PHE A 236 -14.79 14.71 -5.72
C PHE A 236 -14.45 16.11 -5.21
N GLU A 237 -14.34 16.30 -3.89
CA GLU A 237 -13.91 17.57 -3.30
C GLU A 237 -12.45 17.85 -3.63
N THR A 238 -12.07 19.13 -3.69
CA THR A 238 -10.74 19.58 -4.12
C THR A 238 -9.62 19.27 -3.13
N GLU A 239 -9.97 19.02 -1.87
CA GLU A 239 -9.02 18.62 -0.84
C GLU A 239 -9.43 17.25 -0.32
N PRO A 240 -8.62 16.21 -0.56
CA PRO A 240 -8.89 14.89 -0.04
C PRO A 240 -9.08 14.88 1.48
N ARG A 241 -10.11 14.17 1.95
CA ARG A 241 -10.40 14.01 3.38
C ARG A 241 -9.53 12.92 4.02
N TRP A 242 -8.21 13.11 4.01
CA TRP A 242 -7.22 12.13 4.49
C TRP A 242 -7.52 11.63 5.91
N ASP A 243 -7.84 12.53 6.85
CA ASP A 243 -8.14 12.14 8.24
C ASP A 243 -9.37 11.23 8.35
N GLU A 244 -10.40 11.43 7.51
CA GLU A 244 -11.56 10.54 7.46
C GLU A 244 -11.20 9.17 6.88
N LEU A 245 -10.38 9.14 5.82
CA LEU A 245 -9.88 7.90 5.22
C LEU A 245 -9.02 7.10 6.19
N TYR A 246 -8.06 7.75 6.88
CA TYR A 246 -7.23 7.08 7.88
C TYR A 246 -8.06 6.52 9.02
N TYR A 247 -9.00 7.30 9.53
CA TYR A 247 -9.89 6.83 10.57
C TYR A 247 -10.71 5.62 10.10
N LEU A 248 -11.27 5.67 8.89
CA LEU A 248 -12.04 4.57 8.29
C LEU A 248 -11.22 3.30 8.14
N VAL A 249 -10.02 3.38 7.56
CA VAL A 249 -9.19 2.19 7.31
C VAL A 249 -8.68 1.61 8.63
N THR A 250 -8.36 2.47 9.61
CA THR A 250 -8.01 2.03 10.97
C THR A 250 -9.20 1.37 11.68
N LEU A 251 -10.42 1.87 11.47
CA LEU A 251 -11.64 1.25 12.00
C LEU A 251 -11.88 -0.14 11.39
N LEU A 252 -11.67 -0.29 10.07
CA LEU A 252 -11.70 -1.59 9.40
C LEU A 252 -10.66 -2.53 9.99
N TYR A 253 -9.44 -2.04 10.23
CA TYR A 253 -8.36 -2.85 10.80
C TYR A 253 -8.68 -3.32 12.22
N LEU A 254 -9.17 -2.44 13.09
CA LEU A 254 -9.62 -2.84 14.43
C LEU A 254 -10.85 -3.75 14.43
N SER A 255 -11.59 -3.78 13.33
CA SER A 255 -12.65 -4.78 13.16
C SER A 255 -12.11 -6.17 12.88
N GLN A 256 -10.85 -6.30 12.46
CA GLN A 256 -10.13 -7.57 12.27
C GLN A 256 -8.66 -7.39 12.69
N PRO A 257 -8.39 -7.23 14.01
CA PRO A 257 -7.06 -6.87 14.50
C PRO A 257 -5.98 -7.86 14.01
N GLY A 258 -4.86 -7.35 13.54
CA GLY A 258 -3.77 -8.17 12.98
C GLY A 258 -4.01 -8.67 11.55
N ASP A 259 -5.08 -8.24 10.87
CA ASP A 259 -5.33 -8.62 9.47
C ASP A 259 -4.25 -8.06 8.53
N PHE A 260 -3.52 -8.97 7.89
CA PHE A 260 -2.41 -8.64 6.98
C PHE A 260 -2.87 -7.74 5.83
N VAL A 261 -4.08 -7.94 5.28
CA VAL A 261 -4.53 -7.22 4.09
C VAL A 261 -4.92 -5.79 4.42
N ILE A 262 -5.68 -5.59 5.51
CA ILE A 262 -6.13 -4.25 5.90
C ILE A 262 -4.95 -3.39 6.38
N LEU A 263 -3.92 -3.98 6.99
CA LEU A 263 -2.68 -3.28 7.32
C LEU A 263 -2.05 -2.60 6.09
N HIS A 264 -2.05 -3.28 4.93
CA HIS A 264 -1.52 -2.72 3.68
C HIS A 264 -2.32 -1.51 3.21
N LEU A 265 -3.63 -1.47 3.45
CA LEU A 265 -4.45 -0.29 3.16
C LEU A 265 -4.03 0.91 4.02
N ILE A 266 -3.60 0.72 5.28
CA ILE A 266 -3.10 1.82 6.12
C ILE A 266 -1.77 2.36 5.59
N THR A 267 -0.84 1.46 5.29
CA THR A 267 0.52 1.83 4.85
C THR A 267 0.55 2.38 3.42
N SER A 268 -0.33 1.89 2.54
CA SER A 268 -0.54 2.46 1.20
C SER A 268 -1.31 3.78 1.25
N LEU A 269 -2.22 3.99 2.20
CA LEU A 269 -2.87 5.30 2.38
C LEU A 269 -1.87 6.40 2.74
N HIS A 270 -0.88 6.08 3.59
CA HIS A 270 0.27 6.97 3.82
C HIS A 270 0.98 7.30 2.51
N ALA A 271 1.30 6.29 1.73
CA ALA A 271 1.98 6.51 0.45
C ALA A 271 1.15 7.36 -0.52
N MET A 272 -0.16 7.15 -0.58
CA MET A 272 -1.08 7.92 -1.42
C MET A 272 -1.16 9.39 -0.99
N GLU A 273 -1.20 9.68 0.31
CA GLU A 273 -1.14 11.06 0.83
C GLU A 273 0.16 11.75 0.38
N GLN A 274 1.31 11.06 0.48
CA GLN A 274 2.61 11.62 0.07
C GLN A 274 2.72 11.81 -1.45
N ILE A 275 2.14 10.92 -2.25
CA ILE A 275 2.03 11.09 -3.69
C ILE A 275 1.15 12.30 -4.03
N ALA A 276 0.03 12.47 -3.33
CA ALA A 276 -0.88 13.60 -3.54
C ALA A 276 -0.28 14.96 -3.14
N ASP A 277 0.57 14.98 -2.10
CA ASP A 277 1.30 16.16 -1.66
C ASP A 277 2.37 16.57 -2.68
N ALA A 278 3.04 15.59 -3.31
CA ALA A 278 4.04 15.83 -4.36
C ALA A 278 3.43 16.09 -5.76
N ALA A 279 2.14 15.78 -5.96
CA ALA A 279 1.48 15.88 -7.26
C ALA A 279 0.92 17.28 -7.55
N SER A 280 0.61 17.55 -8.82
CA SER A 280 -0.09 18.77 -9.21
C SER A 280 -1.54 18.78 -8.68
N PRO A 281 -2.17 19.96 -8.54
CA PRO A 281 -3.56 20.06 -8.07
C PRO A 281 -4.55 19.21 -8.89
N GLU A 282 -4.32 19.07 -10.19
CA GLU A 282 -5.17 18.26 -11.08
C GLU A 282 -5.09 16.75 -10.75
N ILE A 283 -3.92 16.27 -10.31
CA ILE A 283 -3.67 14.86 -9.98
C ILE A 283 -4.16 14.55 -8.57
N ARG A 284 -4.03 15.50 -7.62
CA ARG A 284 -4.37 15.34 -6.21
C ARG A 284 -5.75 14.74 -5.97
N ASN A 285 -6.77 15.23 -6.68
CA ASN A 285 -8.16 14.75 -6.53
C ASN A 285 -8.31 13.30 -6.99
N ASN A 286 -7.59 12.91 -8.05
CA ASN A 286 -7.65 11.55 -8.59
C ASN A 286 -7.02 10.54 -7.62
N VAL A 287 -6.09 10.95 -6.76
CA VAL A 287 -5.45 10.05 -5.78
C VAL A 287 -6.46 9.50 -4.79
N ALA A 288 -7.31 10.35 -4.21
CA ALA A 288 -8.34 9.92 -3.25
C ALA A 288 -9.36 8.97 -3.88
N GLN A 289 -9.76 9.27 -5.13
CA GLN A 289 -10.68 8.42 -5.89
C GLN A 289 -10.06 7.07 -6.21
N CYS A 290 -8.82 7.06 -6.71
CA CYS A 290 -8.08 5.82 -6.97
C CYS A 290 -7.96 5.00 -5.69
N PHE A 291 -7.58 5.63 -4.57
CA PHE A 291 -7.48 4.95 -3.27
C PHE A 291 -8.82 4.32 -2.86
N TRP A 292 -9.92 5.07 -2.92
CA TRP A 292 -11.24 4.54 -2.57
C TRP A 292 -11.63 3.32 -3.42
N ILE A 293 -11.45 3.41 -4.72
CA ILE A 293 -11.78 2.33 -5.67
C ILE A 293 -10.94 1.09 -5.41
N GLY A 294 -9.62 1.24 -5.34
CA GLY A 294 -8.74 0.09 -5.12
C GLY A 294 -8.88 -0.49 -3.70
N MET A 295 -9.14 0.33 -2.68
CA MET A 295 -9.46 -0.13 -1.32
C MET A 295 -10.69 -1.04 -1.34
N LEU A 296 -11.77 -0.61 -2.02
CA LEU A 296 -12.95 -1.45 -2.18
C LEU A 296 -12.65 -2.70 -3.01
N GLY A 297 -11.88 -2.60 -4.09
CA GLY A 297 -11.45 -3.76 -4.88
C GLY A 297 -10.73 -4.82 -4.04
N VAL A 298 -9.80 -4.40 -3.17
CA VAL A 298 -9.08 -5.27 -2.23
C VAL A 298 -10.03 -5.91 -1.22
N ILE A 299 -10.88 -5.12 -0.56
CA ILE A 299 -11.82 -5.61 0.45
C ILE A 299 -12.86 -6.56 -0.16
N PHE A 300 -13.31 -6.31 -1.39
CA PHE A 300 -14.20 -7.20 -2.13
C PHE A 300 -13.51 -8.53 -2.43
N ALA A 301 -12.30 -8.51 -3.00
CA ALA A 301 -11.55 -9.70 -3.39
C ALA A 301 -11.27 -10.64 -2.21
N GLU A 302 -10.97 -10.07 -1.06
CA GLU A 302 -10.68 -10.83 0.16
C GLU A 302 -11.89 -10.99 1.08
N ARG A 303 -13.06 -10.48 0.68
CA ARG A 303 -14.33 -10.56 1.40
C ARG A 303 -14.21 -10.06 2.85
N LEU A 304 -13.51 -8.94 3.04
CA LEU A 304 -13.12 -8.39 4.35
C LEU A 304 -14.19 -7.50 5.02
N PHE A 305 -15.43 -7.53 4.51
CA PHE A 305 -16.52 -6.82 5.16
C PHE A 305 -16.98 -7.55 6.42
N VAL A 306 -17.07 -6.83 7.53
CA VAL A 306 -17.67 -7.29 8.78
C VAL A 306 -19.10 -6.74 8.92
N LYS A 307 -19.88 -7.32 9.84
CA LYS A 307 -21.23 -6.84 10.16
C LYS A 307 -21.22 -5.36 10.54
N ARG A 308 -22.20 -4.60 10.03
CA ARG A 308 -22.36 -3.17 10.33
C ARG A 308 -22.40 -2.88 11.83
N SER A 309 -23.06 -3.71 12.61
CA SER A 309 -23.17 -3.56 14.07
C SER A 309 -21.81 -3.57 14.77
N LYS A 310 -20.83 -4.33 14.27
CA LYS A 310 -19.45 -4.35 14.79
C LYS A 310 -18.75 -3.03 14.52
N LEU A 311 -18.83 -2.52 13.29
CA LEU A 311 -18.22 -1.24 12.92
C LEU A 311 -18.86 -0.07 13.67
N GLN A 312 -20.18 -0.08 13.85
CA GLN A 312 -20.88 0.94 14.64
C GLN A 312 -20.45 0.92 16.11
N ALA A 313 -20.28 -0.26 16.70
CA ALA A 313 -19.81 -0.39 18.07
C ALA A 313 -18.37 0.14 18.24
N LEU A 314 -17.47 -0.19 17.32
CA LEU A 314 -16.11 0.32 17.30
C LEU A 314 -16.07 1.83 17.04
N HIS A 315 -16.87 2.33 16.09
CA HIS A 315 -16.97 3.74 15.81
C HIS A 315 -17.44 4.51 17.04
N LYS A 316 -18.49 4.03 17.74
CA LYS A 316 -18.97 4.60 18.99
C LYS A 316 -17.89 4.62 20.09
N LEU A 317 -17.01 3.62 20.12
CA LEU A 317 -15.92 3.54 21.09
C LEU A 317 -14.81 4.56 20.80
N PHE A 318 -14.49 4.80 19.52
CA PHE A 318 -13.27 5.52 19.13
C PHE A 318 -13.47 6.92 18.56
N HIS A 319 -14.65 7.28 18.03
CA HIS A 319 -14.83 8.51 17.24
C HIS A 319 -14.49 9.81 17.99
N SER A 320 -14.64 9.80 19.32
CA SER A 320 -14.36 10.93 20.21
C SER A 320 -13.29 10.61 21.26
N SER A 321 -12.66 9.43 21.17
CA SER A 321 -11.67 8.99 22.14
C SER A 321 -10.29 9.55 21.81
N VAL A 322 -9.70 10.22 22.79
CA VAL A 322 -8.35 10.78 22.73
C VAL A 322 -7.56 10.37 23.97
N ASP A 323 -6.32 9.96 23.77
CA ASP A 323 -5.34 9.74 24.83
C ASP A 323 -4.82 11.11 25.33
N ASP A 324 -4.39 11.18 26.59
CA ASP A 324 -3.63 12.33 27.08
C ASP A 324 -2.19 12.24 26.60
N VAL A 325 -1.87 12.93 25.51
CA VAL A 325 -0.54 12.92 24.87
C VAL A 325 0.60 13.36 25.81
N THR A 326 0.29 14.05 26.90
CA THR A 326 1.28 14.53 27.89
C THR A 326 1.45 13.57 29.06
N ALA A 327 0.54 12.60 29.21
CA ALA A 327 0.56 11.68 30.32
C ALA A 327 1.65 10.62 30.14
N ARG A 328 2.30 10.28 31.27
CA ARG A 328 3.35 9.27 31.30
C ARG A 328 2.89 7.91 30.77
N HIS A 329 1.65 7.49 31.06
CA HIS A 329 1.13 6.20 30.62
C HIS A 329 1.05 6.10 29.08
N SER A 330 0.72 7.19 28.38
CA SER A 330 0.70 7.20 26.92
C SER A 330 2.11 7.09 26.34
N ALA A 331 3.09 7.72 26.98
CA ALA A 331 4.50 7.55 26.60
C ALA A 331 4.98 6.10 26.85
N ASP A 332 4.61 5.51 27.98
CA ASP A 332 4.96 4.11 28.31
C ASP A 332 4.31 3.12 27.31
N ASP A 333 3.05 3.33 26.92
CA ASP A 333 2.37 2.53 25.90
C ASP A 333 3.10 2.58 24.56
N TRP A 334 3.43 3.78 24.08
CA TRP A 334 4.16 3.93 22.82
C TRP A 334 5.58 3.38 22.90
N ALA A 335 6.27 3.51 24.04
CA ALA A 335 7.58 2.90 24.23
C ALA A 335 7.51 1.37 24.09
N ASN A 336 6.46 0.74 24.63
CA ASN A 336 6.24 -0.70 24.48
C ASN A 336 5.90 -1.10 23.03
N ILE A 337 5.02 -0.35 22.36
CA ILE A 337 4.63 -0.64 20.97
C ILE A 337 5.84 -0.49 20.03
N VAL A 338 6.60 0.60 20.16
CA VAL A 338 7.81 0.86 19.36
C VAL A 338 8.91 -0.14 19.69
N GLY A 339 9.12 -0.44 20.96
CA GLY A 339 10.07 -1.45 21.40
C GLY A 339 9.78 -2.83 20.80
N ARG A 340 8.50 -3.25 20.76
CA ARG A 340 8.11 -4.48 20.05
C ARG A 340 8.42 -4.40 18.56
N ALA A 341 8.08 -3.30 17.89
CA ALA A 341 8.39 -3.13 16.47
C ALA A 341 9.89 -3.23 16.14
N PHE A 342 10.79 -2.86 17.05
CA PHE A 342 12.24 -3.05 16.82
C PHE A 342 12.69 -4.51 16.83
N GLU A 343 11.92 -5.38 17.49
CA GLU A 343 12.24 -6.80 17.67
C GLU A 343 11.45 -7.70 16.70
N GLU A 344 10.63 -7.12 15.81
CA GLU A 344 9.84 -7.86 14.83
C GLU A 344 10.69 -8.36 13.66
N GLU A 345 10.50 -9.62 13.29
CA GLU A 345 10.98 -10.17 12.03
C GLU A 345 10.04 -9.78 10.88
N GLU A 346 8.75 -9.73 11.15
CA GLU A 346 7.68 -9.32 10.22
C GLU A 346 7.78 -7.82 9.89
N GLU A 347 8.28 -7.51 8.69
CA GLU A 347 8.50 -6.16 8.17
C GLU A 347 7.25 -5.26 8.17
N HIS A 348 6.06 -5.84 8.21
CA HIS A 348 4.79 -5.11 8.19
C HIS A 348 4.50 -4.37 9.49
N ASN A 349 4.93 -4.92 10.62
CA ASN A 349 4.64 -4.37 11.94
C ASN A 349 5.35 -3.03 12.20
N PRO A 350 6.67 -2.86 11.94
CA PRO A 350 7.32 -1.55 12.04
C PRO A 350 6.67 -0.47 11.15
N LYS A 351 6.26 -0.84 9.92
CA LYS A 351 5.60 0.08 9.00
C LYS A 351 4.28 0.60 9.56
N LEU A 352 3.46 -0.31 10.10
CA LEU A 352 2.19 0.03 10.73
C LEU A 352 2.40 0.96 11.94
N VAL A 353 3.35 0.63 12.82
CA VAL A 353 3.64 1.44 14.01
C VAL A 353 4.13 2.84 13.63
N TYR A 354 5.00 2.96 12.62
CA TYR A 354 5.44 4.25 12.09
C TYR A 354 4.26 5.13 11.67
N VAL A 355 3.41 4.62 10.77
CA VAL A 355 2.29 5.39 10.21
C VAL A 355 1.30 5.77 11.31
N LEU A 356 0.90 4.82 12.17
CA LEU A 356 -0.10 5.09 13.20
C LEU A 356 0.42 5.98 14.33
N LYS A 357 1.72 5.92 14.68
CA LYS A 357 2.32 6.86 15.63
C LYS A 357 2.26 8.29 15.10
N ARG A 358 2.63 8.50 13.83
CA ARG A 358 2.54 9.81 13.17
C ARG A 358 1.10 10.33 13.16
N LEU A 359 0.12 9.48 12.86
CA LEU A 359 -1.30 9.85 12.87
C LEU A 359 -1.80 10.19 14.27
N TRP A 360 -1.39 9.42 15.29
CA TRP A 360 -1.70 9.72 16.68
C TRP A 360 -1.17 11.09 17.09
N GLU A 361 0.09 11.40 16.79
CA GLU A 361 0.70 12.70 17.08
C GLU A 361 0.00 13.84 16.32
N ARG A 362 -0.22 13.67 15.00
CA ARG A 362 -0.86 14.67 14.13
C ARG A 362 -2.28 15.02 14.55
N THR A 363 -3.01 14.06 15.10
CA THR A 363 -4.43 14.23 15.46
C THR A 363 -4.66 14.55 16.93
N GLY A 364 -3.60 14.91 17.67
CA GLY A 364 -3.71 15.26 19.09
C GLY A 364 -4.06 14.06 19.99
N GLY A 365 -3.61 12.87 19.60
CA GLY A 365 -3.70 11.66 20.42
C GLY A 365 -4.95 10.82 20.21
N ARG A 366 -5.56 10.79 19.02
CA ARG A 366 -6.75 9.93 18.80
C ARG A 366 -6.45 8.47 19.13
N THR A 367 -7.15 7.93 20.12
CA THR A 367 -6.89 6.63 20.74
C THR A 367 -6.90 5.47 19.75
N ILE A 368 -7.69 5.58 18.68
CA ILE A 368 -7.82 4.54 17.65
C ILE A 368 -6.47 4.15 17.04
N TYR A 369 -5.58 5.12 16.82
CA TYR A 369 -4.29 4.87 16.16
C TYR A 369 -3.33 4.14 17.09
N ARG A 370 -3.26 4.52 18.38
CA ARG A 370 -2.48 3.76 19.38
C ARG A 370 -3.04 2.35 19.56
N ALA A 371 -4.36 2.21 19.66
CA ALA A 371 -5.01 0.91 19.80
C ALA A 371 -4.70 -0.02 18.62
N ALA A 372 -4.75 0.50 17.40
CA ALA A 372 -4.42 -0.24 16.18
C ALA A 372 -2.92 -0.55 16.07
N ALA A 373 -2.04 0.36 16.47
CA ALA A 373 -0.59 0.16 16.39
C ALA A 373 -0.10 -1.02 17.21
N GLY A 374 -0.82 -1.42 18.27
CA GLY A 374 -0.48 -2.59 19.07
C GLY A 374 -0.90 -3.96 18.49
N GLN A 375 -1.69 -3.99 17.40
CA GLN A 375 -2.34 -5.20 16.86
C GLN A 375 -1.49 -5.89 15.79
N PHE A 376 -0.28 -6.33 16.12
CA PHE A 376 0.65 -6.88 15.13
C PHE A 376 0.10 -8.06 14.32
N THR A 377 0.54 -8.14 13.06
CA THR A 377 0.26 -9.26 12.16
C THR A 377 1.39 -10.28 12.20
N ALA A 378 1.14 -11.47 11.67
CA ALA A 378 2.15 -12.49 11.44
C ALA A 378 2.32 -12.69 9.93
N THR A 379 3.50 -13.16 9.52
CA THR A 379 3.77 -13.50 8.12
C THR A 379 2.80 -14.58 7.66
N PRO A 380 2.01 -14.33 6.60
CA PRO A 380 1.11 -15.35 6.07
C PRO A 380 1.89 -16.53 5.49
N ASP A 381 1.40 -17.74 5.71
CA ASP A 381 1.94 -18.93 5.05
C ASP A 381 1.85 -18.79 3.52
N LEU A 382 2.94 -19.11 2.84
CA LEU A 382 2.93 -19.18 1.39
C LEU A 382 2.18 -20.44 0.94
N PRO A 383 1.31 -20.35 -0.08
CA PRO A 383 0.69 -21.53 -0.66
C PRO A 383 1.75 -22.44 -1.32
N PRO A 384 1.50 -23.77 -1.43
CA PRO A 384 2.46 -24.74 -1.99
C PRO A 384 3.00 -24.41 -3.39
N SER A 385 2.30 -23.56 -4.15
CA SER A 385 2.74 -23.02 -5.44
C SER A 385 4.05 -22.22 -5.37
N PHE A 386 4.48 -21.75 -4.20
CA PHE A 386 5.78 -21.09 -4.01
C PHE A 386 6.95 -22.05 -3.81
N GLU A 387 6.70 -23.35 -3.63
CA GLU A 387 7.76 -24.38 -3.60
C GLU A 387 8.33 -24.64 -5.00
N GLN A 388 7.56 -24.32 -6.05
CA GLN A 388 8.03 -24.39 -7.43
C GLN A 388 8.74 -23.09 -7.82
N PRO A 389 9.82 -23.15 -8.61
CA PRO A 389 10.48 -21.95 -9.13
C PRO A 389 9.51 -21.04 -9.88
N ALA A 390 9.72 -19.73 -9.79
CA ALA A 390 9.03 -18.76 -10.63
C ALA A 390 9.30 -19.05 -12.12
N THR A 391 8.32 -18.77 -12.98
CA THR A 391 8.47 -19.01 -14.43
C THR A 391 9.21 -17.90 -15.16
N GLU A 392 9.35 -16.70 -14.56
CA GLU A 392 10.08 -15.54 -15.11
C GLU A 392 10.81 -14.68 -14.07
#